data_AF-A0A1Q5ZW37-F1
#
_entry.id   AF-A0A1Q5ZW37-F1
#
_cell.length_a   1.000
_cell.length_b   1.000
_cell.length_c   1.000
_cell.angle_alpha   90.00
_cell.angle_beta   90.00
_cell.angle_gamma   90.00
#
_symmetry.space_group_name_H-M   'P 1'
#
loop_
_entity.id
_entity.type
_entity.pdbx_description
1 polymer ?
#
loop_
_entity_poly.entity_id
_entity_poly.type
_entity_poly.pdbx_seq_one_letter_code
_entity_poly.pdbx_strand_id
1 'polypeptide(L)'
;MRKLYVLIILFGVLTSLSSCVDIEEHYNFKADGSCNVVYDFDMSHAVAVLMNLMSDSVAATPQFAMAKDTSLNFYNALPDTTQQKLSAEETKLAKSSNLDIKMNLRKSLMKISINHEAKDAADLKYYIEHINRVANTSQLSSVTKGNKNIKGFDAAQMIVGQDYYDYEITPHKFYRIIDKTKFNNFLKKTQATFVMAKALLIETPYKLILNFAKPVKKINNSKAIVSADRKTVTLVTNMDEVIKNPSLMNLKIDF
;
A
#
# COMPACT_ATOMS: atom_id res chain seq x y z
N MET A 1 34.57 19.64 21.29
CA MET A 1 33.59 18.58 21.64
C MET A 1 32.13 19.05 21.61
N ARG A 2 31.75 20.18 22.21
CA ARG A 2 30.36 20.72 22.15
C ARG A 2 29.74 20.84 20.74
N LYS A 3 30.52 21.21 19.73
CA LYS A 3 30.04 21.36 18.33
C LYS A 3 29.69 20.03 17.64
N LEU A 4 30.29 18.91 18.08
CA LEU A 4 30.02 17.58 17.53
C LEU A 4 28.71 17.00 18.09
N TYR A 5 28.42 17.26 19.37
CA TYR A 5 27.15 16.87 19.99
C TYR A 5 25.95 17.60 19.40
N VAL A 6 26.10 18.89 19.02
CA VAL A 6 25.03 19.63 18.33
C VAL A 6 24.74 19.05 16.95
N LEU A 7 25.78 18.60 16.22
CA LEU A 7 25.62 17.94 14.91
C LEU A 7 25.00 16.54 15.03
N ILE A 8 25.34 15.78 16.07
CA ILE A 8 24.76 14.45 16.33
C ILE A 8 23.31 14.57 16.81
N ILE A 9 22.98 15.57 17.62
CA ILE A 9 21.60 15.85 18.05
C ILE A 9 20.76 16.36 16.88
N LEU A 10 21.32 17.24 16.02
CA LEU A 10 20.62 17.71 14.81
C LEU A 10 20.39 16.56 13.81
N PHE A 11 21.35 15.65 13.65
CA PHE A 11 21.21 14.47 12.78
C PHE A 11 20.26 13.42 13.37
N GLY A 12 20.23 13.26 14.71
CA GLY A 12 19.31 12.36 15.42
C GLY A 12 17.86 12.86 15.46
N VAL A 13 17.64 14.18 15.47
CA VAL A 13 16.30 14.78 15.38
C VAL A 13 15.74 14.66 13.95
N LEU A 14 16.60 14.72 12.92
CA LEU A 14 16.20 14.56 11.51
C LEU A 14 15.77 13.13 11.12
N THR A 15 16.12 12.10 11.91
CA THR A 15 15.72 10.71 11.66
C THR A 15 14.44 10.28 12.38
N SER A 16 13.74 11.20 13.07
CA SER A 16 12.59 10.88 13.92
C SER A 16 11.22 11.26 13.36
N LEU A 17 11.15 11.63 12.08
CA LEU A 17 9.87 11.83 11.38
C LEU A 17 9.41 10.52 10.72
N SER A 18 9.05 9.52 11.54
CA SER A 18 8.35 8.33 11.07
C SER A 18 6.85 8.65 10.98
N SER A 19 6.37 8.87 9.76
CA SER A 19 4.96 9.12 9.41
C SER A 19 4.08 7.87 9.63
N CYS A 20 2.78 8.06 9.91
CA CYS A 20 1.83 7.00 10.29
C CYS A 20 1.16 6.37 9.07
N VAL A 21 0.95 5.05 9.04
CA VAL A 21 0.42 4.27 7.90
C VAL A 21 1.32 4.30 6.67
N ASP A 22 2.45 3.62 6.77
CA ASP A 22 3.39 3.51 5.65
C ASP A 22 2.83 2.58 4.58
N ILE A 23 2.44 3.17 3.45
CA ILE A 23 2.12 2.46 2.23
C ILE A 23 3.37 2.47 1.36
N GLU A 24 3.91 1.30 1.06
CA GLU A 24 4.99 1.14 0.10
C GLU A 24 4.58 0.24 -1.07
N GLU A 25 4.78 0.74 -2.29
CA GLU A 25 4.65 -0.04 -3.52
C GLU A 25 6.03 -0.28 -4.11
N HIS A 26 6.43 -1.53 -4.23
CA HIS A 26 7.71 -1.93 -4.81
C HIS A 26 7.48 -2.66 -6.12
N TYR A 27 8.12 -2.20 -7.18
CA TYR A 27 8.17 -2.87 -8.47
C TYR A 27 9.62 -3.20 -8.78
N ASN A 28 9.96 -4.48 -8.88
CA ASN A 28 11.31 -4.93 -9.18
C ASN A 28 11.33 -5.62 -10.55
N PHE A 29 11.63 -4.85 -11.59
CA PHE A 29 11.74 -5.30 -12.96
C PHE A 29 13.06 -6.05 -13.17
N LYS A 30 12.96 -7.31 -13.58
CA LYS A 30 14.10 -8.18 -13.85
C LYS A 30 14.51 -8.12 -15.33
N ALA A 31 15.71 -8.58 -15.62
CA ALA A 31 16.27 -8.56 -16.97
C ALA A 31 15.56 -9.52 -17.95
N ASP A 32 14.89 -10.55 -17.44
CA ASP A 32 14.08 -11.50 -18.21
C ASP A 32 12.68 -10.97 -18.58
N GLY A 33 12.34 -9.76 -18.14
CA GLY A 33 11.05 -9.12 -18.39
C GLY A 33 10.00 -9.35 -17.30
N SER A 34 10.28 -10.22 -16.33
CA SER A 34 9.41 -10.41 -15.17
C SER A 34 9.49 -9.24 -14.19
N CYS A 35 8.49 -9.11 -13.32
CA CYS A 35 8.45 -8.07 -12.30
C CYS A 35 7.89 -8.63 -11.00
N ASN A 36 8.64 -8.47 -9.91
CA ASN A 36 8.11 -8.72 -8.57
C ASN A 36 7.43 -7.45 -8.05
N VAL A 37 6.14 -7.53 -7.71
CA VAL A 37 5.36 -6.42 -7.16
C VAL A 37 5.00 -6.72 -5.72
N VAL A 38 5.35 -5.79 -4.83
CA VAL A 38 5.02 -5.88 -3.40
C VAL A 38 4.24 -4.64 -3.01
N TYR A 39 3.10 -4.86 -2.35
CA TYR A 39 2.34 -3.82 -1.67
C TYR A 39 2.47 -4.05 -0.16
N ASP A 40 3.19 -3.17 0.52
CA ASP A 40 3.41 -3.20 1.95
C ASP A 40 2.57 -2.14 2.65
N PHE A 41 1.92 -2.55 3.74
CA PHE A 41 1.06 -1.71 4.56
C PHE A 41 1.45 -1.86 6.02
N ASP A 42 2.05 -0.83 6.60
CA ASP A 42 2.32 -0.78 8.03
C ASP A 42 1.31 0.10 8.74
N MET A 43 0.27 -0.53 9.29
CA MET A 43 -0.79 0.14 10.04
C MET A 43 -0.50 0.23 11.54
N SER A 44 0.70 -0.16 11.99
CA SER A 44 1.01 -0.30 13.42
C SER A 44 0.77 0.99 14.21
N HIS A 45 1.13 2.14 13.63
CA HIS A 45 0.86 3.43 14.26
C HIS A 45 -0.63 3.78 14.32
N ALA A 46 -1.41 3.53 13.25
CA ALA A 46 -2.86 3.74 13.28
C ALA A 46 -3.51 2.87 14.36
N VAL A 47 -3.08 1.62 14.49
CA VAL A 47 -3.51 0.72 15.57
C VAL A 47 -3.14 1.29 16.94
N ALA A 48 -1.93 1.84 17.12
CA ALA A 48 -1.52 2.46 18.38
C ALA A 48 -2.43 3.64 18.78
N VAL A 49 -2.78 4.51 17.82
CA VAL A 49 -3.72 5.63 18.04
C VAL A 49 -5.10 5.10 18.41
N LEU A 50 -5.62 4.12 17.67
CA LEU A 50 -6.94 3.53 17.91
C LEU A 50 -7.01 2.81 19.27
N MET A 51 -5.91 2.19 19.71
CA MET A 51 -5.83 1.54 21.02
C MET A 51 -6.01 2.52 22.17
N ASN A 52 -5.55 3.76 22.04
CA ASN A 52 -5.75 4.81 23.06
C ASN A 52 -7.22 5.24 23.18
N LEU A 53 -8.03 4.97 22.15
CA LEU A 53 -9.45 5.32 22.08
C LEU A 53 -10.35 4.11 22.30
N MET A 54 -9.77 2.93 22.54
CA MET A 54 -10.48 1.67 22.67
C MET A 54 -11.02 1.50 24.10
N SER A 55 -12.23 0.95 24.22
CA SER A 55 -12.83 0.63 25.51
C SER A 55 -12.33 -0.70 26.08
N ASP A 56 -12.37 -0.85 27.40
CA ASP A 56 -11.98 -2.08 28.12
C ASP A 56 -12.74 -3.32 27.63
N SER A 57 -14.02 -3.13 27.26
CA SER A 57 -14.86 -4.20 26.70
C SER A 57 -14.32 -4.78 25.39
N VAL A 58 -13.66 -3.96 24.56
CA VAL A 58 -13.05 -4.39 23.30
C VAL A 58 -11.68 -5.03 23.56
N ALA A 59 -10.91 -4.46 24.48
CA ALA A 59 -9.62 -5.00 24.92
C ALA A 59 -9.75 -6.43 25.50
N ALA A 60 -10.88 -6.73 26.14
CA ALA A 60 -11.16 -8.05 26.72
C ALA A 60 -11.57 -9.12 25.69
N THR A 61 -11.79 -8.75 24.42
CA THR A 61 -12.22 -9.72 23.40
C THR A 61 -11.10 -10.68 23.01
N PRO A 62 -11.40 -11.96 22.70
CA PRO A 62 -10.41 -12.91 22.19
C PRO A 62 -9.76 -12.42 20.89
N GLN A 63 -10.47 -11.63 20.08
CA GLN A 63 -9.96 -11.05 18.85
C GLN A 63 -8.80 -10.09 19.12
N PHE A 64 -8.89 -9.29 20.18
CA PHE A 64 -7.81 -8.39 20.60
C PHE A 64 -6.57 -9.16 21.10
N ALA A 65 -6.78 -10.37 21.62
CA ALA A 65 -5.71 -11.24 22.06
C ALA A 65 -4.99 -11.99 20.93
N MET A 66 -5.48 -11.92 19.69
CA MET A 66 -4.88 -12.64 18.57
C MET A 66 -3.52 -12.04 18.19
N ALA A 67 -2.52 -12.92 18.16
CA ALA A 67 -1.25 -12.67 17.49
C ALA A 67 -1.16 -13.61 16.29
N LYS A 68 -0.84 -13.06 15.12
CA LYS A 68 -0.65 -13.80 13.87
C LYS A 68 0.66 -13.36 13.24
N ASP A 69 1.49 -14.32 12.85
CA ASP A 69 2.66 -14.11 12.02
C ASP A 69 2.63 -15.25 11.01
N THR A 70 2.09 -14.98 9.82
CA THR A 70 1.79 -16.03 8.85
C THR A 70 1.92 -15.52 7.43
N SER A 71 2.36 -16.42 6.56
CA SER A 71 2.38 -16.26 5.12
C SER A 71 1.46 -17.32 4.53
N LEU A 72 0.59 -16.90 3.63
CA LEU A 72 -0.33 -17.80 2.94
C LEU A 72 -0.57 -17.33 1.51
N ASN A 73 -0.95 -18.27 0.65
CA ASN A 73 -1.45 -17.94 -0.67
C ASN A 73 -2.70 -17.04 -0.55
N PHE A 74 -2.78 -16.00 -1.38
CA PHE A 74 -3.82 -14.99 -1.23
C PHE A 74 -5.22 -15.56 -1.48
N TYR A 75 -5.38 -16.47 -2.44
CA TYR A 75 -6.66 -17.17 -2.66
C TYR A 75 -7.11 -17.96 -1.43
N ASN A 76 -6.19 -18.68 -0.77
CA ASN A 76 -6.49 -19.46 0.44
C ASN A 76 -6.80 -18.56 1.66
N ALA A 77 -6.42 -17.28 1.62
CA ALA A 77 -6.78 -16.29 2.63
C ALA A 77 -8.23 -15.79 2.51
N LEU A 78 -8.88 -16.06 1.37
CA LEU A 78 -10.26 -15.63 1.11
C LEU A 78 -11.24 -16.66 1.68
N PRO A 79 -12.39 -16.21 2.26
CA PRO A 79 -13.48 -17.12 2.61
C PRO A 79 -14.00 -17.88 1.39
N ASP A 80 -14.52 -19.08 1.59
CA ASP A 80 -15.15 -19.88 0.54
C ASP A 80 -16.24 -19.10 -0.21
N THR A 81 -17.03 -18.30 0.51
CA THR A 81 -18.08 -17.45 -0.08
C THR A 81 -17.55 -16.34 -0.98
N THR A 82 -16.30 -15.91 -0.77
CA THR A 82 -15.60 -14.95 -1.63
C THR A 82 -14.96 -15.65 -2.81
N GLN A 83 -14.30 -16.80 -2.56
CA GLN A 83 -13.71 -17.62 -3.61
C GLN A 83 -14.72 -17.99 -4.71
N GLN A 84 -15.96 -18.33 -4.33
CA GLN A 84 -17.04 -18.67 -5.27
C GLN A 84 -17.51 -17.50 -6.16
N LYS A 85 -17.17 -16.25 -5.81
CA LYS A 85 -17.58 -15.05 -6.56
C LYS A 85 -16.51 -14.55 -7.52
N LEU A 86 -15.29 -15.09 -7.44
CA LEU A 86 -14.20 -14.69 -8.32
C LEU A 86 -14.41 -15.24 -9.73
N SER A 87 -14.07 -14.43 -10.73
CA SER A 87 -13.91 -14.95 -12.10
C SER A 87 -12.73 -15.93 -12.18
N ALA A 88 -12.59 -16.62 -13.31
CA ALA A 88 -11.46 -17.54 -13.53
C ALA A 88 -10.11 -16.78 -13.47
N GLU A 89 -10.09 -15.56 -13.99
CA GLU A 89 -8.91 -14.70 -14.07
C GLU A 89 -8.59 -14.07 -12.71
N GLU A 90 -9.60 -13.66 -11.94
CA GLU A 90 -9.43 -13.20 -10.55
C GLU A 90 -8.95 -14.34 -9.65
N THR A 91 -9.47 -15.55 -9.86
CA THR A 91 -9.01 -16.77 -9.17
C THR A 91 -7.54 -17.06 -9.49
N LYS A 92 -7.14 -16.95 -10.76
CA LYS A 92 -5.75 -17.15 -11.17
C LYS A 92 -4.83 -16.11 -10.53
N LEU A 93 -5.25 -14.84 -10.52
CA LEU A 93 -4.52 -13.73 -9.88
C LEU A 93 -4.35 -13.95 -8.37
N ALA A 94 -5.42 -14.32 -7.68
CA ALA A 94 -5.38 -14.62 -6.25
C ALA A 94 -4.46 -15.82 -5.94
N LYS A 95 -4.49 -16.86 -6.79
CA LYS A 95 -3.63 -18.04 -6.63
C LYS A 95 -2.16 -17.78 -6.95
N SER A 96 -1.85 -16.78 -7.78
CA SER A 96 -0.47 -16.39 -8.09
C SER A 96 0.08 -15.30 -7.15
N SER A 97 -0.68 -14.94 -6.11
CA SER A 97 -0.27 -13.92 -5.13
C SER A 97 -0.12 -14.53 -3.75
N ASN A 98 0.78 -13.97 -2.95
CA ASN A 98 0.98 -14.34 -1.55
C ASN A 98 0.60 -13.16 -0.65
N LEU A 99 0.10 -13.50 0.54
CA LEU A 99 -0.30 -12.58 1.58
C LEU A 99 0.50 -12.87 2.84
N ASP A 100 1.26 -11.89 3.31
CA ASP A 100 1.96 -11.95 4.59
C ASP A 100 1.21 -11.07 5.60
N ILE A 101 0.90 -11.63 6.77
CA ILE A 101 0.22 -10.93 7.85
C ILE A 101 1.07 -11.03 9.11
N LYS A 102 1.46 -9.88 9.64
CA LYS A 102 2.10 -9.76 10.95
C LYS A 102 1.26 -8.85 11.84
N MET A 103 0.52 -9.46 12.76
CA MET A 103 -0.45 -8.80 13.62
C MET A 103 -0.22 -9.18 15.09
N ASN A 104 -0.15 -8.18 15.96
CA ASN A 104 -0.25 -8.33 17.39
C ASN A 104 -0.82 -7.02 17.97
N LEU A 105 -2.15 -7.00 18.17
CA LEU A 105 -2.84 -5.79 18.59
C LEU A 105 -2.39 -5.29 19.97
N ARG A 106 -2.06 -6.19 20.91
CA ARG A 106 -1.48 -5.78 22.22
C ARG A 106 -0.15 -5.04 22.11
N LYS A 107 0.60 -5.27 21.03
CA LYS A 107 1.86 -4.58 20.72
C LYS A 107 1.69 -3.49 19.67
N SER A 108 0.45 -3.11 19.35
CA SER A 108 0.10 -2.19 18.27
C SER A 108 0.73 -2.55 16.92
N LEU A 109 0.98 -3.84 16.66
CA LEU A 109 1.64 -4.31 15.44
C LEU A 109 0.59 -4.75 14.44
N MET A 110 0.59 -4.15 13.25
CA MET A 110 -0.26 -4.55 12.13
C MET A 110 0.43 -4.25 10.81
N LYS A 111 1.03 -5.28 10.21
CA LYS A 111 1.67 -5.22 8.90
C LYS A 111 1.03 -6.24 7.97
N ILE A 112 0.78 -5.82 6.75
CA ILE A 112 0.22 -6.66 5.70
C ILE A 112 1.09 -6.45 4.45
N SER A 113 1.48 -7.54 3.80
CA SER A 113 2.16 -7.50 2.51
C SER A 113 1.42 -8.36 1.51
N ILE A 114 1.26 -7.85 0.28
CA ILE A 114 0.79 -8.64 -0.85
C ILE A 114 1.89 -8.68 -1.89
N ASN A 115 2.34 -9.88 -2.23
CA ASN A 115 3.40 -10.12 -3.18
C ASN A 115 2.89 -10.89 -4.40
N HIS A 116 3.33 -10.48 -5.58
CA HIS A 116 3.04 -11.14 -6.84
C HIS A 116 4.24 -11.09 -7.79
N GLU A 117 4.54 -12.21 -8.44
CA GLU A 117 5.53 -12.28 -9.51
C GLU A 117 4.83 -12.30 -10.87
N ALA A 118 4.84 -11.16 -11.55
CA ALA A 118 4.35 -11.02 -12.90
C ALA A 118 5.39 -11.55 -13.90
N LYS A 119 4.96 -12.36 -14.85
CA LYS A 119 5.86 -13.02 -15.81
C LYS A 119 6.43 -12.08 -16.87
N ASP A 120 5.64 -11.09 -17.24
CA ASP A 120 5.97 -10.10 -18.26
C ASP A 120 5.18 -8.80 -18.03
N ALA A 121 5.39 -7.82 -18.91
CA ALA A 121 4.72 -6.51 -18.85
C ALA A 121 3.19 -6.59 -18.96
N ALA A 122 2.65 -7.56 -19.72
CA ALA A 122 1.21 -7.70 -19.90
C ALA A 122 0.57 -8.31 -18.65
N ASP A 123 1.22 -9.32 -18.06
CA ASP A 123 0.82 -9.93 -16.78
C ASP A 123 0.88 -8.89 -15.65
N LEU A 124 1.94 -8.08 -15.60
CA LEU A 124 2.07 -6.99 -14.64
C LEU A 124 0.93 -5.97 -14.77
N LYS A 125 0.65 -5.53 -16.00
CA LYS A 125 -0.45 -4.60 -16.28
C LYS A 125 -1.79 -5.20 -15.86
N TYR A 126 -2.04 -6.46 -16.20
CA TYR A 126 -3.27 -7.14 -15.79
C TYR A 126 -3.39 -7.20 -14.26
N TYR A 127 -2.32 -7.59 -13.57
CA TYR A 127 -2.27 -7.67 -12.12
C TYR A 127 -2.64 -6.34 -11.44
N ILE A 128 -1.95 -5.25 -11.78
CA ILE A 128 -2.18 -3.94 -11.14
C ILE A 128 -3.57 -3.36 -11.43
N GLU A 129 -4.16 -3.66 -12.58
CA GLU A 129 -5.51 -3.19 -12.95
C GLU A 129 -6.63 -3.97 -12.25
N HIS A 130 -6.36 -5.17 -11.72
CA HIS A 130 -7.38 -6.09 -11.21
C HIS A 130 -7.20 -6.52 -9.75
N ILE A 131 -6.02 -6.33 -9.16
CA ILE A 131 -5.74 -6.77 -7.79
C ILE A 131 -6.66 -6.11 -6.74
N ASN A 132 -7.15 -4.88 -6.97
CA ASN A 132 -8.14 -4.28 -6.06
C ASN A 132 -9.46 -5.04 -5.97
N ARG A 133 -9.90 -5.71 -7.04
CA ARG A 133 -11.16 -6.47 -7.02
C ARG A 133 -11.04 -7.65 -6.06
N VAL A 134 -9.88 -8.29 -6.05
CA VAL A 134 -9.57 -9.38 -5.13
C VAL A 134 -9.32 -8.86 -3.71
N ALA A 135 -8.61 -7.73 -3.55
CA ALA A 135 -8.34 -7.14 -2.24
C ALA A 135 -9.61 -6.63 -1.53
N ASN A 136 -10.49 -5.94 -2.25
CA ASN A 136 -11.74 -5.38 -1.71
C ASN A 136 -12.75 -6.46 -1.29
N THR A 137 -12.61 -7.68 -1.79
CA THR A 137 -13.47 -8.81 -1.44
C THR A 137 -12.91 -9.64 -0.28
N SER A 138 -11.67 -9.39 0.15
CA SER A 138 -10.99 -10.14 1.20
C SER A 138 -11.48 -9.83 2.63
N GLN A 139 -11.26 -10.79 3.55
CA GLN A 139 -11.52 -10.70 4.99
C GLN A 139 -10.67 -9.65 5.71
N LEU A 140 -9.81 -8.89 5.04
CA LEU A 140 -9.15 -7.76 5.69
C LEU A 140 -10.19 -6.78 6.29
N SER A 141 -11.37 -6.74 5.66
CA SER A 141 -12.51 -6.01 6.18
C SER A 141 -13.25 -6.69 7.35
N SER A 142 -13.09 -7.98 7.62
CA SER A 142 -13.75 -8.66 8.76
C SER A 142 -13.02 -8.43 10.09
N VAL A 143 -11.69 -8.21 10.04
CA VAL A 143 -10.89 -7.79 11.20
C VAL A 143 -11.30 -6.38 11.67
N THR A 144 -11.81 -5.54 10.77
CA THR A 144 -12.31 -4.18 11.08
C THR A 144 -13.83 -4.07 11.25
N LYS A 145 -14.61 -4.97 10.64
CA LYS A 145 -16.10 -4.96 10.69
C LYS A 145 -16.72 -5.65 11.91
N GLY A 146 -15.92 -6.32 12.75
CA GLY A 146 -16.43 -7.09 13.89
C GLY A 146 -17.06 -6.27 15.03
N ASN A 147 -16.99 -4.93 15.00
CA ASN A 147 -17.45 -4.10 16.10
C ASN A 147 -18.44 -3.02 15.66
N LYS A 148 -19.64 -3.02 16.25
CA LYS A 148 -20.73 -2.07 15.93
C LYS A 148 -20.36 -0.59 16.18
N ASN A 149 -19.28 -0.35 16.93
CA ASN A 149 -18.79 0.98 17.31
C ASN A 149 -17.67 1.53 16.42
N ILE A 150 -17.11 0.74 15.49
CA ILE A 150 -16.09 1.20 14.52
C ILE A 150 -16.64 0.98 13.10
N LYS A 151 -17.79 1.59 12.80
CA LYS A 151 -18.28 1.69 11.43
C LYS A 151 -17.44 2.74 10.69
N GLY A 152 -16.72 2.34 9.64
CA GLY A 152 -16.17 3.28 8.64
C GLY A 152 -14.66 3.27 8.41
N PHE A 153 -13.89 2.45 9.13
CA PHE A 153 -12.45 2.26 8.85
C PHE A 153 -12.22 0.92 8.14
N ASP A 154 -12.46 0.90 6.83
CA ASP A 154 -12.10 -0.24 5.98
C ASP A 154 -10.76 0.04 5.31
N ALA A 155 -9.68 -0.28 6.02
CA ALA A 155 -8.33 -0.07 5.52
C ALA A 155 -8.11 -0.80 4.18
N ALA A 156 -8.79 -1.93 3.94
CA ALA A 156 -8.71 -2.65 2.67
C ALA A 156 -9.05 -1.77 1.46
N GLN A 157 -9.98 -0.82 1.62
CA GLN A 157 -10.35 0.14 0.57
C GLN A 157 -9.25 1.17 0.27
N MET A 158 -8.32 1.39 1.21
CA MET A 158 -7.24 2.36 1.07
C MET A 158 -5.98 1.74 0.46
N ILE A 159 -5.91 0.42 0.37
CA ILE A 159 -4.65 -0.31 0.43
C ILE A 159 -4.22 -0.81 -0.96
N VAL A 160 -5.03 -1.50 -1.76
CA VAL A 160 -4.47 -2.21 -2.94
C VAL A 160 -5.06 -1.77 -4.29
N GLY A 161 -4.19 -1.62 -5.31
CA GLY A 161 -4.57 -1.85 -6.72
C GLY A 161 -5.48 -0.81 -7.34
N GLN A 162 -5.16 0.47 -7.17
CA GLN A 162 -6.12 1.52 -7.48
C GLN A 162 -6.44 1.61 -8.98
N ASP A 163 -7.70 1.32 -9.35
CA ASP A 163 -8.19 1.30 -10.74
C ASP A 163 -8.31 2.70 -11.35
N TYR A 164 -8.03 3.73 -10.56
CA TYR A 164 -8.00 5.13 -10.97
C TYR A 164 -6.69 5.53 -11.66
N TYR A 165 -5.82 4.58 -12.01
CA TYR A 165 -4.67 4.81 -12.87
C TYR A 165 -4.82 4.09 -14.20
N ASP A 166 -4.44 4.77 -15.26
CA ASP A 166 -4.20 4.18 -16.57
C ASP A 166 -2.72 3.82 -16.70
N TYR A 167 -2.44 2.58 -17.11
CA TYR A 167 -1.10 2.04 -17.21
C TYR A 167 -0.71 1.72 -18.67
N GLU A 168 0.49 2.16 -19.04
CA GLU A 168 1.22 1.69 -20.22
C GLU A 168 2.55 1.09 -19.74
N ILE A 169 2.66 -0.23 -19.85
CA ILE A 169 3.82 -0.99 -19.39
C ILE A 169 4.34 -1.81 -20.56
N THR A 170 5.64 -1.66 -20.82
CA THR A 170 6.36 -2.42 -21.83
C THR A 170 7.73 -2.80 -21.25
N PRO A 171 8.54 -3.63 -21.95
CA PRO A 171 9.90 -3.92 -21.50
C PRO A 171 10.84 -2.70 -21.35
N HIS A 172 10.42 -1.52 -21.82
CA HIS A 172 11.22 -0.28 -21.82
C HIS A 172 10.48 0.93 -21.24
N LYS A 173 9.24 0.75 -20.77
CA LYS A 173 8.40 1.87 -20.32
C LYS A 173 7.55 1.47 -19.13
N PHE A 174 7.45 2.39 -18.18
CA PHE A 174 6.48 2.33 -17.09
C PHE A 174 5.78 3.67 -16.99
N TYR A 175 4.55 3.74 -17.50
CA TYR A 175 3.71 4.91 -17.40
C TYR A 175 2.51 4.61 -16.50
N ARG A 176 2.25 5.52 -15.57
CA ARG A 176 1.11 5.52 -14.65
C ARG A 176 0.52 6.92 -14.67
N ILE A 177 -0.71 7.06 -15.15
CA ILE A 177 -1.39 8.35 -15.25
C ILE A 177 -2.72 8.26 -14.53
N ILE A 178 -3.01 9.22 -13.67
CA ILE A 178 -4.26 9.26 -12.93
C ILE A 178 -5.44 9.59 -13.85
N ASP A 179 -6.46 8.74 -13.82
CA ASP A 179 -7.80 9.05 -14.31
C ASP A 179 -8.52 9.85 -13.22
N LYS A 180 -8.64 11.16 -13.45
CA LYS A 180 -9.27 12.08 -12.49
C LYS A 180 -10.73 11.74 -12.23
N THR A 181 -11.45 11.16 -13.19
CA THR A 181 -12.86 10.79 -13.02
C THR A 181 -12.98 9.60 -12.09
N LYS A 182 -12.22 8.53 -12.34
CA LYS A 182 -12.18 7.36 -11.46
C LYS A 182 -11.67 7.74 -10.06
N PHE A 183 -10.65 8.60 -9.98
CA PHE A 183 -10.12 9.07 -8.70
C PHE A 183 -11.17 9.86 -7.90
N ASN A 184 -11.90 10.78 -8.54
CA ASN A 184 -12.97 11.51 -7.86
C ASN A 184 -14.11 10.59 -7.38
N ASN A 185 -14.42 9.53 -8.13
CA ASN A 185 -15.39 8.52 -7.72
C ASN A 185 -14.88 7.68 -6.54
N PHE A 186 -13.59 7.37 -6.51
CA PHE A 186 -12.94 6.76 -5.35
C PHE A 186 -13.07 7.67 -4.13
N LEU A 187 -12.69 8.95 -4.23
CA LEU A 187 -12.79 9.90 -3.12
C LEU A 187 -14.21 10.02 -2.57
N LYS A 188 -15.23 10.06 -3.43
CA LYS A 188 -16.63 10.08 -2.97
C LYS A 188 -17.00 8.89 -2.07
N LYS A 189 -16.39 7.72 -2.29
CA LYS A 189 -16.62 6.50 -1.52
C LYS A 189 -15.81 6.48 -0.22
N THR A 190 -14.61 7.05 -0.23
CA THR A 190 -13.62 6.95 0.87
C THR A 190 -13.44 8.25 1.68
N GLN A 191 -14.14 9.33 1.31
CA GLN A 191 -14.01 10.65 1.94
C GLN A 191 -14.19 10.61 3.46
N ALA A 192 -15.21 9.89 3.95
CA ALA A 192 -15.49 9.79 5.37
C ALA A 192 -14.32 9.13 6.13
N THR A 193 -13.72 8.09 5.54
CA THR A 193 -12.56 7.39 6.11
C THR A 193 -11.34 8.30 6.18
N PHE A 194 -11.05 9.09 5.13
CA PHE A 194 -9.94 10.04 5.16
C PHE A 194 -10.16 11.18 6.18
N VAL A 195 -11.38 11.72 6.26
CA VAL A 195 -11.72 12.76 7.25
C VAL A 195 -11.54 12.23 8.67
N MET A 196 -11.99 11.00 8.95
CA MET A 196 -11.81 10.36 10.24
C MET A 196 -10.34 10.10 10.55
N ALA A 197 -9.57 9.53 9.61
CA ALA A 197 -8.15 9.29 9.78
C ALA A 197 -7.41 10.59 10.14
N LYS A 198 -7.69 11.67 9.41
CA LYS A 198 -7.13 13.00 9.68
C LYS A 198 -7.52 13.56 11.04
N ALA A 199 -8.79 13.42 11.44
CA ALA A 199 -9.26 13.85 12.76
C ALA A 199 -8.55 13.11 13.90
N LEU A 200 -8.14 11.86 13.65
CA LEU A 200 -7.36 11.03 14.57
C LEU A 200 -5.85 11.25 14.45
N LEU A 201 -5.39 12.22 13.64
CA LEU A 201 -3.98 12.47 13.33
C LEU A 201 -3.27 11.23 12.75
N ILE A 202 -4.02 10.37 12.06
CA ILE A 202 -3.49 9.25 11.30
C ILE A 202 -3.13 9.78 9.92
N GLU A 203 -1.85 10.03 9.72
CA GLU A 203 -1.29 10.32 8.40
C GLU A 203 -1.32 9.07 7.50
N THR A 204 -0.99 9.23 6.22
CA THR A 204 -0.87 8.14 5.23
C THR A 204 0.24 8.49 4.22
N PRO A 205 1.52 8.47 4.63
CA PRO A 205 2.66 8.57 3.74
C PRO A 205 2.59 7.45 2.71
N TYR A 206 3.07 7.76 1.53
CA TYR A 206 3.03 6.86 0.41
C TYR A 206 4.36 6.90 -0.33
N LYS A 207 4.94 5.72 -0.54
CA LYS A 207 6.21 5.55 -1.22
C LYS A 207 6.05 4.58 -2.38
N LEU A 208 6.43 5.02 -3.57
CA LEU A 208 6.53 4.20 -4.75
C LEU A 208 8.00 4.00 -5.10
N ILE A 209 8.45 2.76 -5.17
CA ILE A 209 9.82 2.37 -5.50
C ILE A 209 9.79 1.49 -6.74
N LEU A 210 10.46 1.95 -7.79
CA LEU A 210 10.60 1.22 -9.05
C LEU A 210 12.09 0.91 -9.24
N ASN A 211 12.44 -0.38 -9.18
CA ASN A 211 13.77 -0.90 -9.45
C ASN A 211 13.80 -1.50 -10.85
N PHE A 212 14.58 -0.91 -11.75
CA PHE A 212 14.69 -1.29 -13.14
C PHE A 212 15.97 -2.09 -13.40
N ALA A 213 15.87 -3.15 -14.20
CA ALA A 213 17.04 -3.89 -14.67
C ALA A 213 18.02 -3.02 -15.49
N LYS A 214 17.49 -1.98 -16.16
CA LYS A 214 18.24 -1.05 -17.02
C LYS A 214 18.17 0.39 -16.48
N PRO A 215 19.21 1.21 -16.68
CA PRO A 215 19.20 2.61 -16.27
C PRO A 215 18.06 3.41 -16.91
N VAL A 216 17.33 4.17 -16.10
CA VAL A 216 16.29 5.11 -16.54
C VAL A 216 16.88 6.18 -17.43
N LYS A 217 16.27 6.41 -18.59
CA LYS A 217 16.68 7.41 -19.58
C LYS A 217 15.92 8.72 -19.40
N LYS A 218 14.61 8.65 -19.20
CA LYS A 218 13.71 9.81 -19.06
C LYS A 218 12.70 9.56 -17.95
N ILE A 219 12.36 10.64 -17.24
CA ILE A 219 11.30 10.67 -16.23
C ILE A 219 10.59 12.02 -16.30
N ASN A 220 9.25 12.01 -16.20
CA ASN A 220 8.44 13.23 -16.29
C ASN A 220 7.79 13.64 -14.94
N ASN A 221 8.46 13.41 -13.82
CA ASN A 221 7.98 13.80 -12.50
C ASN A 221 9.11 14.49 -11.73
N SER A 222 8.91 15.76 -11.39
CA SER A 222 9.92 16.59 -10.73
C SER A 222 10.13 16.26 -9.26
N LYS A 223 9.20 15.53 -8.63
CA LYS A 223 9.33 15.03 -7.25
C LYS A 223 9.99 13.64 -7.19
N ALA A 224 10.20 12.99 -8.33
CA ALA A 224 10.82 11.67 -8.35
C ALA A 224 12.34 11.78 -8.12
N ILE A 225 12.85 10.94 -7.22
CA ILE A 225 14.25 10.81 -6.88
C ILE A 225 14.82 9.63 -7.67
N VAL A 226 15.93 9.85 -8.36
CA VAL A 226 16.63 8.82 -9.15
C VAL A 226 17.93 8.46 -8.45
N SER A 227 18.21 7.17 -8.27
CA SER A 227 19.46 6.68 -7.69
C SER A 227 20.68 7.03 -8.54
N ALA A 228 21.88 6.95 -7.94
CA ALA A 228 23.14 7.26 -8.62
C ALA A 228 23.41 6.38 -9.86
N ASP A 229 23.03 5.10 -9.80
CA ASP A 229 23.11 4.15 -10.93
C ASP A 229 21.95 4.27 -11.92
N ARG A 230 21.01 5.18 -11.65
CA ARG A 230 19.77 5.43 -12.39
C ARG A 230 18.85 4.21 -12.52
N LYS A 231 19.01 3.18 -11.70
CA LYS A 231 18.16 1.98 -11.75
C LYS A 231 16.99 2.04 -10.78
N THR A 232 17.01 2.93 -9.80
CA THR A 232 15.91 3.08 -8.85
C THR A 232 15.28 4.45 -9.01
N VAL A 233 13.96 4.46 -9.12
CA VAL A 233 13.13 5.66 -9.03
C VAL A 233 12.28 5.56 -7.78
N THR A 234 12.32 6.59 -6.94
CA THR A 234 11.53 6.70 -5.73
C THR A 234 10.67 7.95 -5.78
N LEU A 235 9.37 7.79 -5.54
CA LEU A 235 8.43 8.89 -5.34
C LEU A 235 7.87 8.81 -3.93
N VAL A 236 8.06 9.87 -3.15
CA VAL A 236 7.55 9.99 -1.77
C VAL A 236 6.50 11.10 -1.74
N THR A 237 5.35 10.80 -1.16
CA THR A 237 4.25 11.76 -0.95
C THR A 237 3.45 11.35 0.28
N ASN A 238 2.32 12.02 0.50
CA ASN A 238 1.30 11.62 1.47
C ASN A 238 -0.08 11.68 0.78
N MET A 239 -1.01 10.81 1.17
CA MET A 239 -2.35 10.77 0.58
C MET A 239 -3.07 12.12 0.69
N ASP A 240 -2.83 12.90 1.75
CA ASP A 240 -3.39 14.25 1.91
C ASP A 240 -2.93 15.20 0.76
N GLU A 241 -1.71 15.03 0.26
CA GLU A 241 -1.22 15.77 -0.92
C GLU A 241 -1.83 15.21 -2.21
N VAL A 242 -1.94 13.89 -2.32
CA VAL A 242 -2.51 13.22 -3.50
C VAL A 242 -3.98 13.58 -3.68
N ILE A 243 -4.76 13.67 -2.60
CA ILE A 243 -6.17 14.11 -2.63
C ILE A 243 -6.28 15.52 -3.20
N LYS A 244 -5.38 16.44 -2.80
CA LYS A 244 -5.38 17.83 -3.27
C LYS A 244 -4.86 17.95 -4.71
N ASN A 245 -3.85 17.17 -5.06
CA ASN A 245 -3.22 17.17 -6.37
C ASN A 245 -2.86 15.74 -6.82
N PRO A 246 -3.83 15.01 -7.42
CA PRO A 246 -3.61 13.61 -7.81
C PRO A 246 -2.52 13.43 -8.86
N SER A 247 -2.24 14.46 -9.66
CA SER A 247 -1.21 14.42 -10.69
C SER A 247 0.22 14.33 -10.13
N LEU A 248 0.42 14.50 -8.82
CA LEU A 248 1.69 14.21 -8.15
C LEU A 248 2.14 12.76 -8.33
N MET A 249 1.18 11.84 -8.49
CA MET A 249 1.43 10.41 -8.69
C MET A 249 1.65 10.01 -10.15
N ASN A 250 1.57 10.96 -11.10
CA ASN A 250 1.79 10.66 -12.50
C ASN A 250 3.27 10.37 -12.75
N LEU A 251 3.54 9.28 -13.46
CA LEU A 251 4.88 8.89 -13.89
C LEU A 251 4.86 8.44 -15.33
N LYS A 252 5.87 8.87 -16.09
CA LYS A 252 6.25 8.35 -17.39
C LYS A 252 7.75 8.16 -17.35
N ILE A 253 8.16 6.90 -17.33
CA ILE A 253 9.55 6.50 -17.24
C ILE A 253 9.91 5.66 -18.46
N ASP A 254 10.97 6.06 -19.17
CA ASP A 254 11.62 5.26 -20.21
C ASP A 254 12.92 4.67 -19.65
N PHE A 255 13.17 3.36 -19.80
CA PHE A 255 14.36 2.66 -19.30
C PHE A 255 14.94 1.66 -20.33
#